data_AF-L8MZ59-F1
#
_entry.id   AF-L8MZ59-F1
#
_cell.length_a   1.000
_cell.length_b   1.000
_cell.length_c   1.000
_cell.angle_alpha   90.00
_cell.angle_beta   90.00
_cell.angle_gamma   90.00
#
_symmetry.space_group_name_H-M   'P 1'
#
loop_
_entity.id
_entity.type
_entity.pdbx_description
1 polymer ?
#
loop_
_entity_poly.entity_id
_entity_poly.type
_entity_poly.pdbx_seq_one_letter_code
_entity_poly.pdbx_strand_id
1 'polypeptide(L)'
;MSYSHRIATNKDINEIAPMLKTVYQEWAELDRAVTLKPDLDIETHIASLLAKPHTYCILLEDSETDRQIIGCLITQYYDESCPSILTEYEVQQHENTRVFIPRRVCTVLGLYIDPAYRDRPAAIQHLIDAGLEQTDRIGVNAIDLGVLANLTAFHKLLERNGFRQATVQYTMPREIEGDRELVSLHEPTFSNSDGIPIPLFDPKTNQQIKNPAGEIVFLYPLQDETGNILHSSQGRAIYPMPVNDPETQEWLFQPDGKLALCPVVRDRHGQVVEQNGIPQFYLPDYQLINGKPQLKTNSDGSYVFKHS
;
A
#
# COMPACT_ATOMS: atom_id res chain seq x y z
N MET A 1 -13.02 2.49 43.98
CA MET A 1 -12.68 2.72 42.57
C MET A 1 -12.62 1.39 41.85
N SER A 2 -13.65 1.09 41.08
CA SER A 2 -13.76 -0.07 40.20
C SER A 2 -13.57 0.39 38.76
N TYR A 3 -12.67 -0.26 38.01
CA TYR A 3 -12.47 0.01 36.60
C TYR A 3 -12.97 -1.20 35.80
N SER A 4 -13.51 -0.92 34.61
CA SER A 4 -13.86 -1.95 33.63
C SER A 4 -13.22 -1.61 32.29
N HIS A 5 -13.11 -2.62 31.43
CA HIS A 5 -12.69 -2.41 30.05
C HIS A 5 -13.65 -3.09 29.08
N ARG A 6 -13.67 -2.58 27.84
CA ARG A 6 -14.33 -3.22 26.71
C ARG A 6 -13.65 -2.85 25.41
N ILE A 7 -13.93 -3.61 24.35
CA ILE A 7 -13.52 -3.25 23.00
C ILE A 7 -14.42 -2.13 22.49
N ALA A 8 -13.81 -1.12 21.87
CA ALA A 8 -14.49 -0.03 21.21
C ALA A 8 -15.31 -0.52 20.01
N THR A 9 -16.35 0.24 19.71
CA THR A 9 -17.20 0.11 18.53
C THR A 9 -17.17 1.43 17.74
N ASN A 10 -17.76 1.43 16.55
CA ASN A 10 -17.87 2.67 15.75
C ASN A 10 -18.65 3.79 16.47
N LYS A 11 -19.43 3.48 17.51
CA LYS A 11 -20.15 4.49 18.30
C LYS A 11 -19.22 5.29 19.21
N ASP A 12 -18.05 4.75 19.54
CA ASP A 12 -17.11 5.35 20.49
C ASP A 12 -16.12 6.32 19.80
N ILE A 13 -16.17 6.45 18.47
CA ILE A 13 -15.22 7.26 17.69
C ILE A 13 -15.14 8.70 18.20
N ASN A 14 -16.29 9.31 18.50
CA ASN A 14 -16.36 10.70 18.97
C ASN A 14 -15.71 10.90 20.34
N GLU A 15 -15.62 9.85 21.16
CA GLU A 15 -14.94 9.90 22.46
C GLU A 15 -13.44 9.57 22.34
N ILE A 16 -13.06 8.67 21.43
CA ILE A 16 -11.65 8.27 21.20
C ILE A 16 -10.88 9.36 20.44
N ALA A 17 -11.51 9.98 19.44
CA ALA A 17 -10.89 10.97 18.57
C ALA A 17 -10.20 12.13 19.33
N PRO A 18 -10.84 12.80 20.31
CA PRO A 18 -10.17 13.85 21.07
C PRO A 18 -9.00 13.33 21.90
N MET A 19 -9.10 12.11 22.47
CA MET A 19 -8.00 11.49 23.23
C MET A 19 -6.75 11.28 22.36
N LEU A 20 -6.94 10.71 21.17
CA LEU A 20 -5.86 10.46 20.21
C LEU A 20 -5.31 11.74 19.59
N LYS A 21 -6.17 12.76 19.40
CA LYS A 21 -5.72 14.09 18.99
C LYS A 21 -4.72 14.67 20.00
N THR A 22 -5.00 14.55 21.30
CA THR A 22 -4.06 14.98 22.35
C THR A 22 -2.74 14.24 22.25
N VAL A 23 -2.75 12.91 22.06
CA VAL A 23 -1.52 12.13 21.88
C VAL A 23 -0.70 12.62 20.69
N TYR A 24 -1.34 12.87 19.54
CA TYR A 24 -0.62 13.35 18.35
C TYR A 24 -0.10 14.78 18.49
N GLN A 25 -0.82 15.65 19.20
CA GLN A 25 -0.37 17.00 19.52
C GLN A 25 0.85 16.97 20.45
N GLU A 26 0.79 16.20 21.54
CA GLU A 26 1.92 16.00 22.44
C GLU A 26 3.13 15.43 21.70
N TRP A 27 2.91 14.48 20.78
CA TRP A 27 3.99 13.93 19.95
C TRP A 27 4.64 15.02 19.08
N ALA A 28 3.85 15.79 18.33
CA ALA A 28 4.36 16.85 17.45
C ALA A 28 5.07 17.98 18.21
N GLU A 29 4.69 18.23 19.46
CA GLU A 29 5.39 19.20 20.32
C GLU A 29 6.75 18.68 20.79
N LEU A 30 6.87 17.38 21.04
CA LEU A 30 8.07 16.75 21.56
C LEU A 30 9.07 16.33 20.46
N ASP A 31 8.59 15.97 19.28
CA ASP A 31 9.39 15.57 18.14
C ASP A 31 9.32 16.61 17.00
N ARG A 32 10.35 17.47 16.92
CA ARG A 32 10.45 18.52 15.92
C ARG A 32 10.59 18.02 14.48
N ALA A 33 10.81 16.72 14.26
CA ALA A 33 10.82 16.14 12.93
C ALA A 33 9.42 15.84 12.39
N VAL A 34 8.38 15.90 13.22
CA VAL A 34 7.01 15.57 12.87
C VAL A 34 6.11 16.78 13.06
N THR A 35 5.33 17.11 12.04
CA THR A 35 4.35 18.20 12.08
C THR A 35 2.96 17.63 11.86
N LEU A 36 2.02 17.97 12.73
CA LEU A 36 0.63 17.58 12.57
C LEU A 36 0.01 18.32 11.37
N LYS A 37 -0.72 17.58 10.53
CA LYS A 37 -1.44 18.16 9.39
C LYS A 37 -2.47 19.21 9.88
N PRO A 38 -2.47 20.45 9.38
CA PRO A 38 -3.36 21.52 9.88
C PRO A 38 -4.86 21.21 9.76
N ASP A 39 -5.25 20.52 8.70
CA ASP A 39 -6.61 20.10 8.35
C ASP A 39 -6.86 18.61 8.65
N LEU A 40 -6.23 18.06 9.70
CA LEU A 40 -6.45 16.67 10.10
C LEU A 40 -7.91 16.45 10.55
N ASP A 41 -8.65 15.69 9.75
CA ASP A 41 -9.91 15.06 10.16
C ASP A 41 -9.62 13.84 11.04
N ILE A 42 -9.57 14.08 12.35
CA ILE A 42 -9.21 13.05 13.33
C ILE A 42 -10.28 11.95 13.44
N GLU A 43 -11.56 12.27 13.25
CA GLU A 43 -12.64 11.29 13.37
C GLU A 43 -12.57 10.30 12.22
N THR A 44 -12.41 10.79 10.99
CA THR A 44 -12.22 9.93 9.80
C THR A 44 -10.95 9.09 9.91
N HIS A 45 -9.86 9.67 10.44
CA HIS A 45 -8.61 8.93 10.69
C HIS A 45 -8.81 7.78 11.69
N ILE A 46 -9.46 8.04 12.83
CA ILE A 46 -9.73 7.00 13.84
C ILE A 46 -10.71 5.96 13.32
N ALA A 47 -11.76 6.36 12.59
CA ALA A 47 -12.68 5.43 11.94
C ALA A 47 -11.94 4.47 10.99
N SER A 48 -11.07 5.01 10.14
CA SER A 48 -10.22 4.24 9.23
C SER A 48 -9.27 3.31 9.98
N LEU A 49 -8.68 3.78 11.08
CA LEU A 49 -7.79 2.99 11.93
C LEU A 49 -8.51 1.78 12.52
N LEU A 50 -9.69 1.97 13.11
CA LEU A 50 -10.48 0.91 13.74
C LEU A 50 -11.12 -0.04 12.72
N ALA A 51 -11.29 0.39 11.47
CA ALA A 51 -11.76 -0.47 10.39
C ALA A 51 -10.69 -1.46 9.88
N LYS A 52 -9.41 -1.24 10.21
CA LYS A 52 -8.34 -2.14 9.78
C LYS A 52 -8.51 -3.52 10.44
N PRO A 53 -8.36 -4.62 9.68
CA PRO A 53 -8.38 -5.96 10.24
C PRO A 53 -7.37 -6.11 11.37
N HIS A 54 -7.79 -6.82 12.42
CA HIS A 54 -6.96 -7.06 13.60
C HIS A 54 -6.42 -5.78 14.27
N THR A 55 -7.12 -4.66 14.13
CA THR A 55 -6.92 -3.48 14.97
C THR A 55 -8.01 -3.43 16.02
N TYR A 56 -7.63 -3.15 17.26
CA TYR A 56 -8.54 -3.09 18.38
C TYR A 56 -8.22 -1.89 19.27
N CYS A 57 -9.26 -1.23 19.75
CA CYS A 57 -9.16 -0.21 20.78
C CYS A 57 -9.83 -0.74 22.04
N ILE A 58 -9.07 -0.90 23.11
CA ILE A 58 -9.56 -1.23 24.43
C ILE A 58 -9.87 0.09 25.13
N LEU A 59 -11.10 0.27 25.57
CA LEU A 59 -11.56 1.42 26.33
C LEU A 59 -11.49 1.11 27.82
N LEU A 60 -10.97 2.06 28.59
CA LEU A 60 -10.99 2.03 30.05
C LEU A 60 -12.15 2.88 30.55
N GLU A 61 -13.02 2.28 31.35
CA GLU A 61 -14.20 2.92 31.90
C GLU A 61 -14.12 3.00 33.44
N ASP A 62 -14.50 4.15 33.99
CA ASP A 62 -14.71 4.27 35.44
C ASP A 62 -16.11 3.75 35.78
N SER A 63 -16.17 2.64 36.51
CA SER A 63 -17.44 2.00 36.87
C SER A 63 -18.27 2.83 37.86
N GLU A 64 -17.68 3.83 38.54
CA GLU A 64 -18.37 4.68 39.51
C GLU A 64 -19.08 5.88 38.86
N THR A 65 -18.67 6.28 37.65
CA THR A 65 -19.17 7.47 36.93
C THR A 65 -19.99 7.11 35.69
N ASP A 66 -20.94 6.19 35.85
CA ASP A 66 -21.80 5.73 34.74
C ASP A 66 -21.01 5.20 33.52
N ARG A 67 -19.87 4.53 33.79
CA ARG A 67 -18.96 3.98 32.77
C ARG A 67 -18.38 5.02 31.83
N GLN A 68 -18.10 6.22 32.34
CA GLN A 68 -17.36 7.23 31.60
C GLN A 68 -16.03 6.64 31.05
N ILE A 69 -15.77 6.85 29.76
CA ILE A 69 -14.49 6.47 29.14
C ILE A 69 -13.41 7.43 29.62
N ILE A 70 -12.38 6.90 30.29
CA ILE A 70 -11.29 7.65 30.90
C ILE A 70 -9.92 7.33 30.29
N GLY A 71 -9.87 6.43 29.31
CA GLY A 71 -8.65 6.06 28.62
C GLY A 71 -8.87 5.05 27.52
N CYS A 72 -7.86 4.85 26.70
CA CYS A 72 -7.89 3.86 25.63
C CYS A 72 -6.49 3.33 25.28
N LEU A 73 -6.42 2.09 24.82
CA LEU A 73 -5.24 1.44 24.26
C LEU A 73 -5.59 0.90 22.87
N ILE A 74 -4.92 1.42 21.84
CA ILE A 74 -5.09 0.98 20.44
C ILE A 74 -3.92 0.09 20.05
N THR A 75 -4.25 -1.11 19.57
CA THR A 75 -3.29 -2.13 19.15
C THR A 75 -3.62 -2.62 17.75
N GLN A 76 -2.60 -2.96 16.97
CA GLN A 76 -2.73 -3.66 15.70
C GLN A 76 -1.90 -4.94 15.74
N TYR A 77 -2.47 -6.02 15.23
CA TYR A 77 -1.82 -7.32 15.18
C TYR A 77 -1.51 -7.69 13.74
N TYR A 78 -0.31 -8.18 13.49
CA TYR A 78 0.09 -8.64 12.16
C TYR A 78 1.09 -9.79 12.24
N ASP A 79 1.11 -10.57 11.18
CA ASP A 79 2.11 -11.60 10.95
C ASP A 79 3.22 -11.04 10.05
N GLU A 80 4.47 -11.16 10.47
CA GLU A 80 5.62 -10.95 9.59
C GLU A 80 5.80 -12.12 8.62
N SER A 81 5.05 -13.22 8.80
CA SER A 81 5.01 -14.36 7.89
C SER A 81 4.38 -13.99 6.55
N CYS A 82 4.77 -14.70 5.49
CA CYS A 82 4.17 -14.51 4.18
C CYS A 82 2.66 -14.84 4.23
N PRO A 83 1.77 -14.06 3.58
CA PRO A 83 0.37 -14.42 3.43
C PRO A 83 0.22 -15.80 2.77
N SER A 84 -0.78 -16.57 3.19
CA SER A 84 -1.04 -17.93 2.67
C SER A 84 -1.55 -17.97 1.22
N ILE A 85 -1.84 -16.81 0.63
CA ILE A 85 -2.41 -16.65 -0.71
C ILE A 85 -1.38 -16.39 -1.81
N LEU A 86 -0.08 -16.31 -1.46
CA LEU A 86 0.97 -16.02 -2.44
C LEU A 86 1.29 -17.24 -3.33
N THR A 87 1.73 -16.97 -4.55
CA THR A 87 2.23 -17.99 -5.48
C THR A 87 3.57 -18.57 -5.01
N GLU A 88 3.94 -19.76 -5.51
CA GLU A 88 5.23 -20.40 -5.14
C GLU A 88 6.44 -19.50 -5.39
N TYR A 89 6.44 -18.74 -6.49
CA TYR A 89 7.51 -17.79 -6.81
C TYR A 89 7.58 -16.66 -5.78
N GLU A 90 6.44 -16.06 -5.41
CA GLU A 90 6.38 -14.98 -4.43
C GLU A 90 6.78 -15.47 -3.03
N VAL A 91 6.37 -16.68 -2.66
CA VAL A 91 6.84 -17.34 -1.42
C VAL A 91 8.36 -17.50 -1.46
N GLN A 92 8.93 -17.97 -2.57
CA GLN A 92 10.38 -18.13 -2.70
C GLN A 92 11.13 -16.79 -2.64
N GLN A 93 10.61 -15.73 -3.25
CA GLN A 93 11.19 -14.38 -3.13
C GLN A 93 11.12 -13.87 -1.69
N HIS A 94 9.99 -14.10 -1.01
CA HIS A 94 9.82 -13.74 0.38
C HIS A 94 10.81 -14.49 1.29
N GLU A 95 11.07 -15.78 1.03
CA GLU A 95 12.04 -16.56 1.81
C GLU A 95 13.49 -16.14 1.50
N ASN A 96 13.82 -15.86 0.24
CA ASN A 96 15.16 -15.42 -0.15
C ASN A 96 15.55 -14.06 0.43
N THR A 97 14.57 -13.17 0.65
CA THR A 97 14.80 -11.83 1.20
C THR A 97 14.73 -11.79 2.72
N ARG A 98 14.25 -12.87 3.36
CA ARG A 98 14.05 -12.93 4.80
C ARG A 98 15.33 -13.37 5.51
N VAL A 99 15.87 -12.47 6.32
CA VAL A 99 17.07 -12.73 7.14
C VAL A 99 16.72 -13.26 8.54
N PHE A 100 15.52 -12.97 9.05
CA PHE A 100 15.09 -13.29 10.41
C PHE A 100 13.85 -14.19 10.43
N ILE A 101 13.69 -14.99 11.49
CA ILE A 101 12.48 -15.79 11.72
C ILE A 101 11.30 -14.83 11.91
N PRO A 102 10.18 -15.00 11.17
CA PRO A 102 9.05 -14.11 11.27
C PRO A 102 8.35 -14.22 12.63
N ARG A 103 7.91 -13.07 13.13
CA ARG A 103 7.15 -12.93 14.37
C ARG A 103 5.67 -12.74 14.08
N ARG A 104 4.84 -13.03 15.07
CA ARG A 104 3.47 -12.54 15.16
C ARG A 104 3.47 -11.41 16.18
N VAL A 105 3.21 -10.20 15.71
CA VAL A 105 3.49 -8.98 16.46
C VAL A 105 2.21 -8.27 16.84
N CYS A 106 2.13 -7.82 18.09
CA CYS A 106 1.23 -6.76 18.50
C CYS A 106 2.01 -5.45 18.47
N THR A 107 1.50 -4.43 17.77
CA THR A 107 2.03 -3.07 17.86
C THR A 107 1.04 -2.15 18.57
N VAL A 108 1.55 -1.34 19.51
CA VAL A 108 0.76 -0.30 20.17
C VAL A 108 0.78 0.98 19.34
N LEU A 109 -0.39 1.40 18.87
CA LEU A 109 -0.54 2.57 18.00
C LEU A 109 -0.91 3.84 18.77
N GLY A 110 -1.47 3.69 19.96
CA GLY A 110 -1.82 4.81 20.82
C GLY A 110 -2.24 4.32 22.20
N LEU A 111 -1.83 5.07 23.22
CA LEU A 111 -2.27 4.87 24.59
C LEU A 111 -2.60 6.24 25.16
N TYR A 112 -3.78 6.37 25.74
CA TYR A 112 -4.21 7.57 26.41
C TYR A 112 -4.90 7.21 27.72
N ILE A 113 -4.61 8.01 28.75
CA ILE A 113 -5.35 8.01 30.01
C ILE A 113 -5.58 9.48 30.36
N ASP A 114 -6.81 9.80 30.73
CA ASP A 114 -7.20 11.14 31.17
C ASP A 114 -6.25 11.60 32.29
N PRO A 115 -5.65 12.80 32.17
CA PRO A 115 -4.74 13.34 33.17
C PRO A 115 -5.20 13.22 34.63
N ALA A 116 -6.51 13.33 34.90
CA ALA A 116 -7.09 13.22 36.24
C ALA A 116 -7.06 11.80 36.84
N TYR A 117 -6.66 10.80 36.04
CA TYR A 117 -6.57 9.39 36.42
C TYR A 117 -5.15 8.83 36.33
N ARG A 118 -4.16 9.62 35.86
CA ARG A 118 -2.77 9.17 35.66
C ARG A 118 -2.02 8.89 36.97
N ASP A 119 -2.47 9.48 38.08
CA ASP A 119 -1.93 9.24 39.42
C ASP A 119 -2.54 8.00 40.10
N ARG A 120 -3.46 7.29 39.42
CA ARG A 120 -4.15 6.10 39.93
C ARG A 120 -3.55 4.83 39.30
N PRO A 121 -2.62 4.13 39.96
CA PRO A 121 -1.93 2.99 39.36
C PRO A 121 -2.87 1.85 38.95
N ALA A 122 -3.99 1.69 39.66
CA ALA A 122 -5.00 0.68 39.35
C ALA A 122 -5.68 0.90 37.99
N ALA A 123 -5.86 2.15 37.56
CA ALA A 123 -6.45 2.46 36.25
C ALA A 123 -5.49 2.06 35.12
N ILE A 124 -4.22 2.45 35.25
CA ILE A 124 -3.16 2.12 34.28
C ILE A 124 -2.96 0.61 34.22
N GLN A 125 -2.86 -0.05 35.36
CA GLN A 125 -2.65 -1.50 35.43
C GLN A 125 -3.82 -2.27 34.80
N HIS A 126 -5.06 -1.85 35.05
CA HIS A 126 -6.22 -2.51 34.45
C HIS A 126 -6.19 -2.46 32.91
N LEU A 127 -5.77 -1.33 32.33
CA LEU A 127 -5.65 -1.20 30.89
C LEU A 127 -4.48 -2.02 30.31
N ILE A 128 -3.36 -2.11 31.04
CA ILE A 128 -2.22 -2.97 30.68
C ILE A 128 -2.65 -4.44 30.70
N ASP A 129 -3.30 -4.89 31.77
CA ASP A 129 -3.73 -6.28 31.95
C ASP A 129 -4.72 -6.67 30.83
N ALA A 130 -5.67 -5.79 30.50
CA ALA A 130 -6.60 -6.00 29.39
C ALA A 130 -5.86 -6.12 28.03
N GLY A 131 -4.83 -5.29 27.82
CA GLY A 131 -3.96 -5.39 26.64
C GLY A 131 -3.23 -6.72 26.57
N LEU A 132 -2.64 -7.16 27.69
CA LEU A 132 -1.91 -8.43 27.78
C LEU A 132 -2.84 -9.64 27.56
N GLU A 133 -4.02 -9.66 28.19
CA GLU A 133 -5.03 -10.70 27.96
C GLU A 133 -5.41 -10.80 26.49
N GLN A 134 -5.57 -9.66 25.82
CA GLN A 134 -5.86 -9.64 24.39
C GLN A 134 -4.70 -10.19 23.56
N THR A 135 -3.45 -9.85 23.90
CA THR A 135 -2.26 -10.36 23.21
C THR A 135 -2.11 -11.87 23.36
N ASP A 136 -2.38 -12.40 24.56
CA ASP A 136 -2.35 -13.83 24.85
C ASP A 136 -3.42 -14.58 24.04
N ARG A 137 -4.64 -14.01 23.96
CA ARG A 137 -5.74 -14.58 23.17
C ARG A 137 -5.42 -14.69 21.68
N ILE A 138 -4.68 -13.71 21.14
CA ILE A 138 -4.27 -13.70 19.71
C ILE A 138 -3.03 -14.59 19.49
N GLY A 139 -2.26 -14.88 20.54
CA GLY A 139 -1.09 -15.74 20.49
C GLY A 139 0.09 -15.08 19.79
N VAL A 140 0.35 -13.81 20.09
CA VAL A 140 1.54 -13.10 19.61
C VAL A 140 2.80 -13.60 20.31
N ASN A 141 3.96 -13.44 19.66
CA ASN A 141 5.26 -13.73 20.29
C ASN A 141 6.13 -12.47 20.48
N ALA A 142 5.62 -11.30 20.10
CA ALA A 142 6.25 -10.01 20.37
C ALA A 142 5.20 -8.90 20.56
N ILE A 143 5.50 -7.97 21.46
CA ILE A 143 4.76 -6.70 21.61
C ILE A 143 5.76 -5.57 21.38
N ASP A 144 5.56 -4.83 20.29
CA ASP A 144 6.41 -3.73 19.88
C ASP A 144 5.70 -2.39 20.13
N LEU A 145 6.39 -1.45 20.79
CA LEU A 145 5.89 -0.10 20.96
C LEU A 145 7.01 0.94 20.86
N GLY A 146 6.72 2.05 20.20
CA GLY A 146 7.59 3.21 20.13
C GLY A 146 7.26 4.21 21.24
N VAL A 147 8.29 4.73 21.91
CA VAL A 147 8.14 5.75 22.95
C VAL A 147 9.20 6.82 22.75
N LEU A 148 8.80 8.08 22.84
CA LEU A 148 9.74 9.19 22.77
C LEU A 148 10.76 9.12 23.92
N ALA A 149 12.02 9.43 23.60
CA ALA A 149 13.15 9.25 24.51
C ALA A 149 13.03 10.05 25.83
N ASN A 150 12.27 11.14 25.83
CA ASN A 150 12.09 12.02 26.97
C ASN A 150 10.96 11.60 27.94
N LEU A 151 10.15 10.58 27.61
CA LEU A 151 9.03 10.11 28.45
C LEU A 151 9.49 9.12 29.54
N THR A 152 10.40 9.56 30.41
CA THR A 152 11.11 8.69 31.39
C THR A 152 10.19 7.87 32.31
N ALA A 153 9.05 8.43 32.73
CA ALA A 153 8.07 7.71 33.54
C ALA A 153 7.45 6.53 32.78
N PHE A 154 7.23 6.70 31.49
CA PHE A 154 6.68 5.67 30.61
C PHE A 154 7.71 4.56 30.36
N HIS A 155 8.97 4.90 30.09
CA HIS A 155 10.05 3.91 29.99
C HIS A 155 10.13 3.02 31.24
N LYS A 156 10.07 3.61 32.44
CA LYS A 156 10.06 2.85 33.70
C LYS A 156 8.80 1.98 33.86
N LEU A 157 7.65 2.45 33.41
CA LEU A 157 6.41 1.66 33.40
C LEU A 157 6.58 0.40 32.54
N LEU A 158 7.19 0.54 31.37
CA LEU A 158 7.44 -0.58 30.45
C LEU A 158 8.43 -1.58 31.02
N GLU A 159 9.56 -1.12 31.55
CA GLU A 159 10.55 -1.99 32.19
C GLU A 159 9.94 -2.80 33.34
N ARG A 160 9.09 -2.17 34.17
CA ARG A 160 8.36 -2.86 35.25
C ARG A 160 7.39 -3.92 34.75
N ASN A 161 6.89 -3.79 33.52
CA ASN A 161 6.02 -4.75 32.86
C ASN A 161 6.79 -5.70 31.92
N GLY A 162 8.12 -5.79 32.07
CA GLY A 162 8.94 -6.79 31.38
C GLY A 162 9.42 -6.42 29.99
N PHE A 163 9.09 -5.22 29.49
CA PHE A 163 9.64 -4.73 28.24
C PHE A 163 11.14 -4.46 28.38
N ARG A 164 11.86 -4.63 27.27
CA ARG A 164 13.29 -4.31 27.15
C ARG A 164 13.49 -3.38 25.97
N GLN A 165 14.34 -2.38 26.15
CA GLN A 165 14.71 -1.51 25.05
C GLN A 165 15.42 -2.32 23.96
N ALA A 166 14.83 -2.35 22.75
CA ALA A 166 15.38 -3.08 21.63
C ALA A 166 16.25 -2.22 20.71
N THR A 167 15.88 -0.94 20.52
CA THR A 167 16.54 -0.05 19.55
C THR A 167 16.73 1.37 20.09
N VAL A 168 17.58 2.14 19.42
CA VAL A 168 17.76 3.59 19.58
C VAL A 168 17.58 4.21 18.20
N GLN A 169 16.71 5.22 18.09
CA GLN A 169 16.51 5.96 16.84
C GLN A 169 17.30 7.28 16.87
N TYR A 170 18.00 7.57 15.79
CA TYR A 170 18.63 8.87 15.53
C TYR A 170 17.93 9.52 14.34
N THR A 171 17.52 10.77 14.50
CA THR A 171 16.83 11.53 13.46
C THR A 171 17.61 12.81 13.14
N MET A 172 17.88 13.04 11.85
CA MET A 172 18.43 14.31 11.34
C MET A 172 17.34 14.99 10.49
N PRO A 173 16.58 15.94 11.05
CA PRO A 173 15.52 16.61 10.31
C PRO A 173 16.11 17.43 9.16
N ARG A 174 15.45 17.39 7.99
CA ARG A 174 15.79 18.20 6.82
C ARG A 174 14.51 18.71 6.18
N GLU A 175 14.46 20.01 5.92
CA GLU A 175 13.36 20.62 5.19
C GLU A 175 13.52 20.38 3.69
N ILE A 176 12.39 20.18 3.01
CA ILE A 176 12.30 20.10 1.56
C ILE A 176 11.84 21.48 1.09
N GLU A 177 12.75 22.25 0.49
CA GLU A 177 12.44 23.61 0.00
C GLU A 177 11.62 23.57 -1.30
N GLY A 178 10.53 24.34 -1.32
CA GLY A 178 9.74 24.67 -2.51
C GLY A 178 8.91 23.53 -3.12
N ASP A 179 8.16 23.85 -4.18
CA ASP A 179 7.34 22.92 -4.98
C ASP A 179 8.18 22.10 -5.98
N ARG A 180 9.36 21.62 -5.56
CA ARG A 180 10.19 20.79 -6.44
C ARG A 180 9.55 19.41 -6.62
N GLU A 181 9.42 18.96 -7.85
CA GLU A 181 9.04 17.56 -8.12
C GLU A 181 10.13 16.63 -7.58
N LEU A 182 9.77 15.81 -6.59
CA LEU A 182 10.66 14.82 -6.00
C LEU A 182 10.60 13.53 -6.80
N VAL A 183 11.73 12.82 -6.87
CA VAL A 183 11.74 11.45 -7.38
C VAL A 183 10.81 10.61 -6.50
N SER A 184 9.84 9.92 -7.12
CA SER A 184 9.00 8.97 -6.41
C SER A 184 9.86 7.84 -5.86
N LEU A 185 9.79 7.63 -4.55
CA LEU A 185 10.41 6.48 -3.87
C LEU A 185 9.45 5.29 -3.76
N HIS A 186 8.20 5.46 -4.18
CA HIS A 186 7.24 4.37 -4.23
C HIS A 186 7.59 3.45 -5.39
N GLU A 187 7.45 2.14 -5.17
CA GLU A 187 7.37 1.21 -6.28
C GLU A 187 6.28 1.70 -7.25
N PRO A 188 6.48 1.55 -8.57
CA PRO A 188 5.43 1.80 -9.53
C PRO A 188 4.23 0.95 -9.11
N THR A 189 3.19 1.61 -8.61
CA THR A 189 1.94 0.94 -8.28
C THR A 189 1.27 0.66 -9.61
N PHE A 190 1.56 -0.50 -10.17
CA PHE A 190 0.65 -1.11 -11.12
C PHE A 190 -0.59 -1.46 -10.31
N SER A 191 -1.64 -0.63 -10.40
CA SER A 191 -2.90 -0.98 -9.78
C SER A 191 -3.35 -2.31 -10.41
N ASN A 192 -3.29 -3.38 -9.63
CA ASN A 192 -3.84 -4.70 -9.96
C ASN A 192 -5.39 -4.69 -10.05
N SER A 193 -5.99 -3.55 -10.33
CA SER A 193 -7.38 -3.46 -10.77
C SER A 193 -7.41 -3.93 -12.22
N ASP A 194 -7.77 -5.19 -12.42
CA ASP A 194 -8.02 -5.75 -13.74
C ASP A 194 -8.87 -4.79 -14.58
N GLY A 195 -8.39 -4.47 -15.78
CA GLY A 195 -9.16 -3.70 -16.76
C GLY A 195 -9.01 -2.18 -16.75
N ILE A 196 -8.14 -1.59 -15.93
CA ILE A 196 -7.91 -0.14 -15.97
C ILE A 196 -6.90 0.23 -17.06
N PRO A 197 -7.15 1.26 -17.89
CA PRO A 197 -6.17 1.74 -18.86
C PRO A 197 -4.84 2.14 -18.19
N ILE A 198 -3.73 1.62 -18.67
CA ILE A 198 -2.39 1.88 -18.11
C ILE A 198 -1.68 2.96 -18.91
N PRO A 199 -1.15 4.03 -18.28
CA PRO A 199 -0.37 5.03 -19.02
C PRO A 199 0.91 4.40 -19.56
N LEU A 200 1.26 4.72 -20.82
CA LEU A 200 2.50 4.25 -21.44
C LEU A 200 3.66 5.14 -21.02
N PHE A 201 4.75 4.50 -20.55
CA PHE A 201 5.99 5.19 -20.17
C PHE A 201 7.14 4.81 -21.10
N ASP A 202 8.03 5.76 -21.33
CA ASP A 202 9.34 5.47 -21.92
C ASP A 202 10.18 4.65 -20.92
N PRO A 203 10.61 3.43 -21.27
CA PRO A 203 11.39 2.59 -20.36
C PRO A 203 12.77 3.17 -20.00
N LYS A 204 13.31 4.11 -20.79
CA LYS A 204 14.61 4.75 -20.54
C LYS A 204 14.51 5.95 -19.61
N THR A 205 13.45 6.75 -19.74
CA THR A 205 13.30 8.03 -19.03
C THR A 205 12.24 8.01 -17.95
N ASN A 206 11.39 6.98 -17.93
CA ASN A 206 10.22 6.84 -17.07
C ASN A 206 9.22 8.00 -17.19
N GLN A 207 9.24 8.73 -18.32
CA GLN A 207 8.29 9.80 -18.63
C GLN A 207 7.08 9.25 -19.38
N GLN A 208 5.91 9.86 -19.16
CA GLN A 208 4.69 9.53 -19.89
C GLN A 208 4.84 9.87 -21.38
N ILE A 209 4.45 8.93 -22.23
CA ILE A 209 4.42 9.12 -23.67
C ILE A 209 3.20 9.94 -24.06
N LYS A 210 3.42 10.91 -24.95
CA LYS A 210 2.36 11.74 -25.52
C LYS A 210 2.15 11.43 -27.01
N ASN A 211 0.91 11.46 -27.46
CA ASN A 211 0.59 11.38 -28.89
C ASN A 211 0.98 12.69 -29.62
N PRO A 212 0.91 12.75 -30.97
CA PRO A 212 1.21 13.96 -31.72
C PRO A 212 0.35 15.19 -31.36
N ALA A 213 -0.81 15.00 -30.72
CA ALA A 213 -1.66 16.07 -30.20
C ALA A 213 -1.26 16.56 -28.80
N GLY A 214 -0.26 15.92 -28.16
CA GLY A 214 0.24 16.26 -26.83
C GLY A 214 -0.49 15.59 -25.66
N GLU A 215 -1.38 14.63 -25.94
CA GLU A 215 -2.17 13.91 -24.93
C GLU A 215 -1.46 12.66 -24.44
N ILE A 216 -1.65 12.29 -23.17
CA ILE A 216 -1.05 11.08 -22.57
C ILE A 216 -1.63 9.83 -23.25
N VAL A 217 -0.74 8.91 -23.64
CA VAL A 217 -1.12 7.65 -24.25
C VAL A 217 -1.40 6.60 -23.18
N PHE A 218 -2.55 5.94 -23.29
CA PHE A 218 -2.93 4.82 -22.42
C PHE A 218 -3.07 3.53 -23.24
N LEU A 219 -2.62 2.41 -22.68
CA LEU A 219 -2.94 1.07 -23.18
C LEU A 219 -4.23 0.59 -22.51
N TYR A 220 -5.23 0.32 -23.33
CA TYR A 220 -6.50 -0.23 -22.88
C TYR A 220 -6.44 -1.76 -22.94
N PRO A 221 -7.08 -2.48 -22.00
CA PRO A 221 -7.18 -3.93 -22.08
C PRO A 221 -7.93 -4.34 -23.36
N LEU A 222 -7.54 -5.48 -23.93
CA LEU A 222 -8.23 -6.05 -25.08
C LEU A 222 -9.63 -6.50 -24.68
N GLN A 223 -10.59 -6.29 -25.57
CA GLN A 223 -11.97 -6.70 -25.39
C GLN A 223 -12.38 -7.76 -26.43
N ASP A 224 -13.35 -8.58 -26.06
CA ASP A 224 -14.06 -9.44 -27.00
C ASP A 224 -15.10 -8.65 -27.82
N GLU A 225 -15.78 -9.33 -28.75
CA GLU A 225 -16.80 -8.73 -29.62
C GLU A 225 -18.02 -8.20 -28.85
N THR A 226 -18.21 -8.65 -27.61
CA THR A 226 -19.29 -8.21 -26.72
C THR A 226 -18.88 -7.10 -25.76
N GLY A 227 -17.61 -6.67 -25.81
CA GLY A 227 -17.05 -5.62 -24.96
C GLY A 227 -16.49 -6.09 -23.61
N ASN A 228 -16.44 -7.41 -23.35
CA ASN A 228 -15.83 -7.91 -22.12
C ASN A 228 -14.31 -7.93 -22.22
N ILE A 229 -13.63 -7.62 -21.11
CA ILE A 229 -12.17 -7.69 -21.04
C ILE A 229 -11.69 -9.13 -21.21
N LEU A 230 -10.74 -9.33 -22.11
CA LEU A 230 -10.05 -10.60 -22.28
C LEU A 230 -9.07 -10.81 -21.13
N HIS A 231 -9.11 -12.01 -20.56
CA HIS A 231 -8.21 -12.41 -19.48
C HIS A 231 -7.34 -13.57 -19.97
N SER A 232 -6.09 -13.61 -19.48
CA SER A 232 -5.22 -14.76 -19.71
C SER A 232 -5.66 -15.97 -18.90
N SER A 233 -5.06 -17.13 -19.16
CA SER A 233 -5.24 -18.35 -18.35
C SER A 233 -4.88 -18.18 -16.86
N GLN A 234 -4.14 -17.11 -16.52
CA GLN A 234 -3.80 -16.73 -15.15
C GLN A 234 -4.80 -15.74 -14.53
N GLY A 235 -5.89 -15.42 -15.23
CA GLY A 235 -6.92 -14.49 -14.76
C GLY A 235 -6.57 -13.01 -14.86
N ARG A 236 -5.51 -12.63 -15.58
CA ARG A 236 -5.07 -11.22 -15.71
C ARG A 236 -5.60 -10.59 -16.99
N ALA A 237 -6.03 -9.33 -16.94
CA ALA A 237 -6.40 -8.58 -18.13
C ALA A 237 -5.26 -8.55 -19.19
N ILE A 238 -5.60 -8.79 -20.45
CA ILE A 238 -4.64 -8.81 -21.56
C ILE A 238 -4.53 -7.40 -22.16
N TYR A 239 -3.32 -6.84 -22.16
CA TYR A 239 -3.05 -5.54 -22.80
C TYR A 239 -2.35 -5.74 -24.16
N PRO A 240 -2.63 -4.88 -25.15
CA PRO A 240 -1.98 -4.94 -26.45
C PRO A 240 -0.49 -4.58 -26.34
N MET A 241 0.33 -5.18 -27.21
CA MET A 241 1.75 -4.88 -27.29
C MET A 241 2.01 -3.71 -28.24
N PRO A 242 2.53 -2.56 -27.78
CA PRO A 242 2.85 -1.42 -28.64
C PRO A 242 4.02 -1.68 -29.58
N VAL A 243 4.05 -0.95 -30.70
CA VAL A 243 5.08 -1.06 -31.74
C VAL A 243 6.10 0.07 -31.62
N ASN A 244 7.38 -0.28 -31.73
CA ASN A 244 8.50 0.67 -31.78
C ASN A 244 9.12 0.73 -33.18
N ASP A 245 9.68 1.88 -33.51
CA ASP A 245 10.58 2.02 -34.64
C ASP A 245 11.84 1.17 -34.40
N PRO A 246 12.24 0.30 -35.34
CA PRO A 246 13.37 -0.59 -35.14
C PRO A 246 14.72 0.14 -35.05
N GLU A 247 14.85 1.34 -35.64
CA GLU A 247 16.09 2.12 -35.63
C GLU A 247 16.15 3.05 -34.41
N THR A 248 15.10 3.85 -34.17
CA THR A 248 15.11 4.85 -33.09
C THR A 248 14.64 4.29 -31.74
N GLN A 249 13.93 3.17 -31.75
CA GLN A 249 13.21 2.61 -30.60
C GLN A 249 12.07 3.50 -30.09
N GLU A 250 11.69 4.54 -30.84
CA GLU A 250 10.57 5.41 -30.49
C GLU A 250 9.23 4.72 -30.75
N TRP A 251 8.21 5.12 -30.00
CA TRP A 251 6.85 4.60 -30.15
C TRP A 251 6.21 5.10 -31.45
N LEU A 252 5.55 4.20 -32.17
CA LEU A 252 4.94 4.54 -33.45
C LEU A 252 3.45 4.82 -33.34
N PHE A 253 3.01 5.82 -34.08
CA PHE A 253 1.61 6.25 -34.16
C PHE A 253 1.10 6.05 -35.58
N GLN A 254 -0.14 5.58 -35.69
CA GLN A 254 -0.87 5.51 -36.94
C GLN A 254 -1.20 6.92 -37.46
N PRO A 255 -1.56 7.07 -38.75
CA PRO A 255 -1.94 8.37 -39.31
C PRO A 255 -3.11 9.07 -38.59
N ASP A 256 -3.97 8.32 -37.90
CA ASP A 256 -5.07 8.85 -37.07
C ASP A 256 -4.63 9.33 -35.68
N GLY A 257 -3.32 9.27 -35.39
CA GLY A 257 -2.73 9.70 -34.12
C GLY A 257 -2.79 8.65 -33.01
N LYS A 258 -3.36 7.46 -33.24
CA LYS A 258 -3.39 6.38 -32.26
C LYS A 258 -2.09 5.60 -32.24
N LEU A 259 -1.75 5.05 -31.09
CA LEU A 259 -0.59 4.18 -30.94
C LEU A 259 -0.74 2.93 -31.83
N ALA A 260 0.34 2.56 -32.53
CA ALA A 260 0.40 1.31 -33.27
C ALA A 260 0.54 0.13 -32.30
N LEU A 261 -0.31 -0.88 -32.45
CA LEU A 261 -0.40 -2.04 -31.55
C LEU A 261 -0.32 -3.33 -32.35
N CYS A 262 0.37 -4.33 -31.80
CA CYS A 262 0.44 -5.67 -32.38
C CYS A 262 -0.89 -6.39 -32.22
N PRO A 263 -1.45 -7.00 -33.29
CA PRO A 263 -2.66 -7.80 -33.18
C PRO A 263 -2.39 -9.05 -32.33
N VAL A 264 -3.37 -9.42 -31.49
CA VAL A 264 -3.29 -10.65 -30.68
C VAL A 264 -3.46 -11.88 -31.57
N VAL A 265 -2.70 -12.95 -31.29
CA VAL A 265 -2.84 -14.23 -31.98
C VAL A 265 -4.04 -14.97 -31.40
N ARG A 266 -4.95 -15.40 -32.27
CA ARG A 266 -6.12 -16.20 -31.90
C ARG A 266 -6.08 -17.58 -32.54
N ASP A 267 -6.58 -18.57 -31.81
CA ASP A 267 -6.74 -19.92 -32.33
C ASP A 267 -7.98 -20.04 -33.23
N ARG A 268 -8.22 -21.25 -33.76
CA ARG A 268 -9.38 -21.55 -34.62
C ARG A 268 -10.74 -21.39 -33.91
N HIS A 269 -10.75 -21.29 -32.59
CA HIS A 269 -11.94 -21.08 -31.76
C HIS A 269 -12.09 -19.60 -31.33
N GLY A 270 -11.22 -18.72 -31.84
CA GLY A 270 -11.21 -17.29 -31.50
C GLY A 270 -10.58 -16.97 -30.15
N GLN A 271 -10.03 -17.96 -29.45
CA GLN A 271 -9.38 -17.78 -28.14
C GLN A 271 -7.97 -17.24 -28.31
N VAL A 272 -7.52 -16.42 -27.36
CA VAL A 272 -6.15 -15.89 -27.37
C VAL A 272 -5.17 -17.05 -27.18
N VAL A 273 -4.18 -17.14 -28.07
CA VAL A 273 -3.10 -18.11 -27.94
C VAL A 273 -2.14 -17.65 -26.87
N GLU A 274 -1.80 -18.55 -25.95
CA GLU A 274 -0.86 -18.30 -24.86
C GLU A 274 0.28 -19.31 -24.87
N GLN A 275 1.46 -18.86 -24.44
CA GLN A 275 2.61 -19.72 -24.14
C GLN A 275 3.00 -19.49 -22.69
N ASN A 276 2.90 -20.53 -21.85
CA ASN A 276 3.17 -20.46 -20.41
C ASN A 276 2.39 -19.34 -19.68
N GLY A 277 1.13 -19.10 -20.06
CA GLY A 277 0.30 -18.05 -19.47
C GLY A 277 0.52 -16.64 -20.04
N ILE A 278 1.37 -16.50 -21.06
CA ILE A 278 1.70 -15.23 -21.71
C ILE A 278 0.96 -15.14 -23.07
N PRO A 279 0.08 -14.14 -23.27
CA PRO A 279 -0.59 -13.89 -24.54
C PRO A 279 0.39 -13.66 -25.69
N GLN A 280 0.12 -14.26 -26.84
CA GLN A 280 0.94 -14.14 -28.04
C GLN A 280 0.41 -13.06 -28.99
N PHE A 281 1.32 -12.33 -29.64
CA PHE A 281 1.01 -11.25 -30.57
C PHE A 281 1.75 -11.44 -31.89
N TYR A 282 1.13 -11.03 -33.00
CA TYR A 282 1.81 -11.02 -34.30
C TYR A 282 2.88 -9.94 -34.31
N LEU A 283 4.11 -10.34 -34.62
CA LEU A 283 5.24 -9.42 -34.67
C LEU A 283 5.12 -8.52 -35.91
N PRO A 284 5.58 -7.26 -35.84
CA PRO A 284 5.61 -6.39 -37.01
C PRO A 284 6.47 -6.98 -38.13
N ASP A 285 6.07 -6.73 -39.38
CA ASP A 285 6.85 -7.11 -40.55
C ASP A 285 7.74 -5.95 -41.03
N TYR A 286 8.97 -6.29 -41.40
CA TYR A 286 10.00 -5.32 -41.74
C TYR A 286 10.49 -5.55 -43.17
N GLN A 287 10.87 -4.46 -43.83
CA GLN A 287 11.54 -4.46 -45.12
C GLN A 287 12.84 -3.66 -45.03
N LEU A 288 13.82 -4.05 -45.84
CA LEU A 288 15.07 -3.29 -45.97
C LEU A 288 14.92 -2.27 -47.09
N ILE A 289 14.91 -0.98 -46.72
CA ILE A 289 14.95 0.13 -47.68
C ILE A 289 16.26 0.87 -47.46
N ASN A 290 17.08 0.96 -48.51
CA ASN A 290 18.40 1.60 -48.46
C ASN A 290 19.31 1.08 -47.32
N GLY A 291 19.23 -0.22 -47.02
CA GLY A 291 20.03 -0.87 -45.98
C GLY A 291 19.54 -0.66 -44.55
N LYS A 292 18.39 0.02 -44.35
CA LYS A 292 17.78 0.24 -43.04
C LYS A 292 16.48 -0.55 -42.89
N PRO A 293 16.24 -1.18 -41.72
CA PRO A 293 14.98 -1.84 -41.46
C PRO A 293 13.88 -0.78 -41.31
N GLN A 294 12.80 -0.93 -42.06
CA GLN A 294 11.60 -0.11 -41.97
C GLN A 294 10.39 -1.03 -41.84
N LEU A 295 9.40 -0.60 -41.06
CA LEU A 295 8.14 -1.33 -41.00
C LEU A 295 7.43 -1.29 -42.35
N LYS A 296 6.90 -2.44 -42.76
CA LYS A 296 6.03 -2.50 -43.93
C LYS A 296 4.71 -1.83 -43.59
N THR A 297 4.17 -1.09 -44.56
CA THR A 297 2.86 -0.46 -44.47
C THR A 297 1.96 -0.92 -45.61
N ASN A 298 0.66 -0.98 -45.34
CA ASN A 298 -0.37 -1.17 -46.35
C ASN A 298 -0.63 0.14 -47.11
N SER A 299 -1.42 0.07 -48.18
CA SER A 299 -1.78 1.25 -49.00
C SER A 299 -2.54 2.35 -48.25
N ASP A 300 -3.15 2.01 -47.11
CA ASP A 300 -3.83 2.94 -46.21
C ASP A 300 -2.90 3.56 -45.14
N GLY A 301 -1.61 3.17 -45.12
CA GLY A 301 -0.63 3.63 -44.14
C GLY A 301 -0.60 2.83 -42.83
N SER A 302 -1.45 1.83 -42.66
CA SER A 302 -1.43 0.91 -41.52
C SER A 302 -0.18 0.00 -41.55
N TYR A 303 0.34 -0.39 -40.39
CA TYR A 303 1.51 -1.29 -40.32
C TYR A 303 1.14 -2.74 -40.59
N VAL A 304 2.04 -3.46 -41.27
CA VAL A 304 1.89 -4.89 -41.58
C VAL A 304 2.50 -5.74 -40.47
N PHE A 305 1.82 -6.82 -40.10
CA PHE A 305 2.28 -7.77 -39.10
C PHE A 305 2.48 -9.15 -39.75
N LYS A 306 3.46 -9.90 -39.28
CA LYS A 306 3.80 -11.23 -39.76
C LYS A 306 2.70 -12.21 -39.35
N HIS A 307 1.73 -12.42 -40.22
CA HIS A 307 0.84 -13.58 -40.12
C HIS A 307 1.53 -14.79 -40.75
N SER A 308 1.42 -15.93 -40.07
CA SER A 308 1.67 -17.26 -40.65
C SER A 308 0.70 -17.55 -41.78
#